data_AF-A0A540L524-F1
#
_entry.id   AF-A0A540L524-F1
#
_cell.length_a   1.000
_cell.length_b   1.000
_cell.length_c   1.000
_cell.angle_alpha   90.00
_cell.angle_beta   90.00
_cell.angle_gamma   90.00
#
_symmetry.space_group_name_H-M   'P 1'
#
loop_
_entity.id
_entity.type
_entity.pdbx_description
1 polymer ?
#
loop_
_entity_poly.entity_id
_entity_poly.type
_entity_poly.pdbx_seq_one_letter_code
_entity_poly.pdbx_strand_id
1 'polypeptide(L)'
;MPVEPSSNDVLQQIEFLWKLKSSITSSDTVAVIVSLLESPLENLERDAFTEDDWKLVQLVLTLFRNILAVQDISQQQKAGGMASQFVSLRDRFLELLFHENVMDIVLVITQHIGDSRSYLCHDNLLLLEIFHYIFMGQEPELIANAYSKGLKVDGNTAGSLNSLKSIMEEEEEEKKRLSRLRNMSRHSQFSGTFTQLTMDGSVAVLKGRPTSTSCKTMLKPHNPRGPVKKIAWDHGTLPSTKDKILELLHDFVNQFLSGGYNVLMQSIRENIEKEHPSIQKSDVVVFFQVAQFAISFQYHKSSISKSLAWAQKQIQLKLPLIKMLIAHSSKVMFADPLQHQ
;
A
#
# COMPACT_ATOMS: atom_id res chain seq x y z
N MET A 1 -13.92 17.95 5.91
CA MET A 1 -13.85 18.97 4.85
C MET A 1 -12.42 18.95 4.31
N PRO A 2 -12.21 18.66 3.02
CA PRO A 2 -10.91 18.82 2.39
C PRO A 2 -10.45 20.27 2.45
N VAL A 3 -9.14 20.50 2.44
CA VAL A 3 -8.58 21.86 2.38
C VAL A 3 -8.81 22.44 1.00
N GLU A 4 -9.38 23.64 0.93
CA GLU A 4 -9.50 24.33 -0.35
C GLU A 4 -8.13 24.73 -0.89
N PRO A 5 -7.78 24.33 -2.13
CA PRO A 5 -6.46 24.61 -2.70
C PRO A 5 -6.22 26.10 -2.99
N SER A 6 -7.28 26.91 -2.98
CA SER A 6 -7.25 28.37 -3.11
C SER A 6 -6.97 29.11 -1.80
N SER A 7 -6.86 28.41 -0.66
CA SER A 7 -6.59 29.05 0.62
C SER A 7 -5.15 29.55 0.71
N ASN A 8 -4.93 30.66 1.44
CA ASN A 8 -3.59 31.20 1.67
C ASN A 8 -2.80 30.40 2.72
N ASP A 9 -3.50 29.67 3.60
CA ASP A 9 -2.93 29.02 4.80
C ASP A 9 -3.05 27.48 4.76
N VAL A 10 -2.99 26.88 3.56
CA VAL A 10 -3.15 25.43 3.34
C VAL A 10 -2.25 24.60 4.26
N LEU A 11 -1.00 25.02 4.46
CA LEU A 11 -0.05 24.29 5.32
C LEU A 11 -0.50 24.26 6.78
N GLN A 12 -1.00 25.37 7.30
CA GLN A 12 -1.47 25.47 8.68
C GLN A 12 -2.77 24.66 8.87
N GLN A 13 -3.67 24.70 7.88
CA GLN A 13 -4.90 23.90 7.90
C GLN A 13 -4.61 22.40 7.90
N ILE A 14 -3.66 21.94 7.09
CA ILE A 14 -3.20 20.54 7.09
C ILE A 14 -2.64 20.17 8.47
N GLU A 15 -1.85 21.04 9.11
CA GLU A 15 -1.32 20.78 10.45
C GLU A 15 -2.44 20.63 11.49
N PHE A 16 -3.48 21.49 11.45
CA PHE A 16 -4.63 21.37 12.33
C PHE A 16 -5.42 20.08 12.10
N LEU A 17 -5.62 19.67 10.85
CA LEU A 17 -6.30 18.41 10.51
C LEU A 17 -5.53 17.19 11.05
N TRP A 18 -4.20 17.21 10.97
CA TRP A 18 -3.37 16.15 11.54
C TRP A 18 -3.45 16.13 13.08
N LYS A 19 -3.46 17.29 13.73
CA LYS A 19 -3.67 17.39 15.20
C LYS A 19 -5.05 16.88 15.61
N LEU A 20 -6.09 17.22 14.84
CA LEU A 20 -7.44 16.73 15.06
C LEU A 20 -7.50 15.20 14.96
N LYS A 21 -6.95 14.63 13.87
CA LYS A 21 -6.85 13.17 13.70
C LYS A 21 -6.11 12.51 14.86
N SER A 22 -4.97 13.06 15.27
CA SER A 22 -4.20 12.58 16.42
C SER A 22 -5.00 12.57 17.73
N SER A 23 -5.74 13.65 17.99
CA SER A 23 -6.56 13.80 19.19
C SER A 23 -7.70 12.80 19.22
N ILE A 24 -8.44 12.66 18.10
CA ILE A 24 -9.52 11.67 17.97
C ILE A 24 -8.99 10.26 18.15
N THR A 25 -7.85 9.92 17.51
CA THR A 25 -7.22 8.59 17.59
C THR A 25 -6.74 8.22 18.99
N SER A 26 -6.53 9.21 19.86
CA SER A 26 -6.01 9.00 21.22
C SER A 26 -7.08 9.08 22.30
N SER A 27 -8.35 9.16 21.92
CA SER A 27 -9.48 9.36 22.83
C SER A 27 -10.60 8.37 22.55
N ASP A 28 -11.54 8.24 23.48
CA ASP A 28 -12.74 7.39 23.32
C ASP A 28 -13.80 8.03 22.41
N THR A 29 -13.44 9.10 21.69
CA THR A 29 -14.37 9.87 20.83
C THR A 29 -14.99 9.00 19.73
N VAL A 30 -14.23 8.08 19.14
CA VAL A 30 -14.76 7.18 18.10
C VAL A 30 -15.83 6.25 18.67
N ALA A 31 -15.59 5.66 19.83
CA ALA A 31 -16.56 4.79 20.51
C ALA A 31 -17.88 5.54 20.80
N VAL A 32 -17.77 6.77 21.33
CA VAL A 32 -18.95 7.62 21.59
C VAL A 32 -19.70 7.96 20.30
N ILE A 33 -18.98 8.30 19.22
CA ILE A 33 -19.62 8.57 17.92
C ILE A 33 -20.33 7.32 17.38
N VAL A 34 -19.71 6.14 17.48
CA VAL A 34 -20.32 4.88 17.03
C VAL A 34 -21.56 4.54 17.84
N SER A 35 -21.59 4.83 19.15
CA SER A 35 -22.77 4.60 19.98
C SER A 35 -24.02 5.38 19.51
N LEU A 36 -23.83 6.50 18.80
CA LEU A 36 -24.95 7.23 18.19
C LEU A 36 -25.64 6.45 17.07
N LEU A 37 -24.96 5.45 16.49
CA LEU A 37 -25.50 4.62 15.42
C LEU A 37 -26.27 3.39 15.90
N GLU A 38 -26.30 3.10 17.21
CA GLU A 38 -26.99 1.93 17.75
C GLU A 38 -28.47 1.89 17.35
N SER A 39 -29.22 2.96 17.64
CA SER A 39 -30.64 3.05 17.27
C SER A 39 -30.89 3.03 15.75
N PRO A 40 -30.17 3.82 14.92
CA PRO A 40 -30.29 3.74 13.47
C PRO A 40 -30.05 2.33 12.90
N LEU A 41 -29.06 1.60 13.42
CA LEU A 41 -28.73 0.26 12.95
C LEU A 41 -29.77 -0.79 13.39
N GLU A 42 -30.30 -0.68 14.60
CA GLU A 42 -31.46 -1.51 15.02
C GLU A 42 -32.68 -1.28 14.13
N ASN A 43 -32.97 -0.02 13.79
CA ASN A 43 -34.08 0.33 12.91
C ASN A 43 -33.85 -0.20 11.48
N LEU A 44 -32.60 -0.24 11.03
CA LEU A 44 -32.22 -0.83 9.74
C LEU A 44 -32.53 -2.33 9.68
N GLU A 45 -32.22 -3.07 10.75
CA GLU A 45 -32.52 -4.51 10.83
C GLU A 45 -34.03 -4.80 10.92
N ARG A 46 -34.80 -3.90 11.55
CA ARG A 46 -36.25 -4.08 11.78
C ARG A 46 -37.14 -3.53 10.66
N ASP A 47 -36.58 -3.13 9.52
CA ASP A 47 -37.29 -2.45 8.42
C ASP A 47 -38.04 -1.18 8.88
N ALA A 48 -37.57 -0.53 9.94
CA ALA A 48 -38.15 0.68 10.54
C ALA A 48 -37.26 1.92 10.31
N PHE A 49 -36.31 1.83 9.37
CA PHE A 49 -35.30 2.84 9.10
C PHE A 49 -35.91 4.15 8.58
N THR A 50 -35.71 5.23 9.32
CA THR A 50 -36.29 6.54 9.01
C THR A 50 -35.34 7.45 8.24
N GLU A 51 -35.87 8.56 7.70
CA GLU A 51 -35.04 9.58 7.03
C GLU A 51 -34.07 10.27 8.01
N ASP A 52 -34.45 10.40 9.28
CA ASP A 52 -33.58 10.99 10.32
C ASP A 52 -32.45 10.02 10.72
N ASP A 53 -32.74 8.71 10.79
CA ASP A 53 -31.73 7.66 10.98
C ASP A 53 -30.70 7.70 9.83
N TRP A 54 -31.20 7.80 8.59
CA TRP A 54 -30.35 7.95 7.40
C TRP A 54 -29.43 9.17 7.48
N LYS A 55 -29.96 10.36 7.81
CA LYS A 55 -29.16 11.59 7.93
C LYS A 55 -28.09 11.47 9.02
N LEU A 56 -28.41 10.83 10.14
CA LEU A 56 -27.44 10.59 11.21
C LEU A 56 -26.32 9.64 10.76
N VAL A 57 -26.68 8.53 10.11
CA VAL A 57 -25.71 7.59 9.52
C VAL A 57 -24.82 8.31 8.50
N GLN A 58 -25.41 9.08 7.58
CA GLN A 58 -24.69 9.84 6.56
C GLN A 58 -23.72 10.85 7.19
N LEU A 59 -24.15 11.55 8.26
CA LEU A 59 -23.31 12.51 8.98
C LEU A 59 -22.08 11.83 9.61
N VAL A 60 -22.30 10.70 10.30
CA VAL A 60 -21.22 9.95 10.96
C VAL A 60 -20.25 9.36 9.92
N LEU A 61 -20.77 8.76 8.85
CA LEU A 61 -19.93 8.25 7.75
C LEU A 61 -19.15 9.38 7.07
N THR A 62 -19.76 10.54 6.87
CA THR A 62 -19.09 11.72 6.31
C THR A 62 -17.97 12.21 7.23
N LEU A 63 -18.16 12.17 8.54
CA LEU A 63 -17.11 12.49 9.52
C LEU A 63 -15.94 11.52 9.40
N PHE A 64 -16.19 10.21 9.38
CA PHE A 64 -15.12 9.22 9.22
C PHE A 64 -14.41 9.36 7.88
N ARG A 65 -15.15 9.57 6.78
CA ARG A 65 -14.58 9.89 5.46
C ARG A 65 -13.65 11.09 5.54
N ASN A 66 -14.06 12.16 6.21
CA ASN A 66 -13.26 13.38 6.36
C ASN A 66 -11.94 13.12 7.11
N ILE A 67 -11.97 12.33 8.19
CA ILE A 67 -10.77 12.01 8.98
C ILE A 67 -9.87 11.04 8.21
N LEU A 68 -10.45 10.08 7.50
CA LEU A 68 -9.75 9.18 6.59
C LEU A 68 -9.02 9.96 5.49
N ALA A 69 -9.63 11.00 4.93
CA ALA A 69 -9.04 11.84 3.88
C ALA A 69 -7.77 12.61 4.30
N VAL A 70 -7.54 12.79 5.60
CA VAL A 70 -6.32 13.43 6.12
C VAL A 70 -5.14 12.45 5.97
N GLN A 71 -4.51 12.46 4.80
CA GLN A 71 -3.36 11.62 4.44
C GLN A 71 -2.24 12.37 3.71
N ASP A 72 -2.48 13.61 3.28
CA ASP A 72 -1.48 14.39 2.55
C ASP A 72 -0.28 14.73 3.45
N ILE A 73 0.90 14.28 3.02
CA ILE A 73 2.18 14.63 3.60
C ILE A 73 2.88 15.56 2.62
N SER A 74 3.00 16.84 2.98
CA SER A 74 3.73 17.83 2.18
C SER A 74 5.19 17.38 1.95
N GLN A 75 5.77 17.72 0.81
CA GLN A 75 7.19 17.44 0.50
C GLN A 75 8.14 18.01 1.58
N GLN A 76 7.78 19.15 2.17
CA GLN A 76 8.54 19.77 3.26
C GLN A 76 8.47 18.96 4.57
N GLN A 77 7.34 18.30 4.84
CA GLN A 77 7.15 17.41 5.99
C GLN A 77 7.87 16.06 5.79
N LYS A 78 7.98 15.59 4.54
CA LYS A 78 8.79 14.41 4.20
C LYS A 78 10.28 14.64 4.46
N ALA A 79 10.80 15.82 4.11
CA ALA A 79 12.19 16.20 4.37
C ALA A 79 12.53 16.34 5.86
N GLY A 80 11.54 16.66 6.71
CA GLY A 80 11.71 16.82 8.17
C GLY A 80 11.66 15.53 8.98
N GLY A 81 11.62 14.35 8.35
CA GLY A 81 11.58 13.06 9.06
C GLY A 81 10.25 12.71 9.76
N MET A 82 9.20 13.52 9.56
CA MET A 82 7.87 13.29 10.17
C MET A 82 7.02 12.26 9.42
N ALA A 83 7.46 11.80 8.25
CA ALA A 83 6.71 10.86 7.41
C ALA A 83 6.34 9.57 8.15
N SER A 84 7.26 9.02 8.96
CA SER A 84 7.01 7.81 9.76
C SER A 84 5.93 8.01 10.82
N GLN A 85 5.86 9.21 11.43
CA GLN A 85 4.84 9.52 12.44
C GLN A 85 3.45 9.60 11.83
N PHE A 86 3.32 10.23 10.65
CA PHE A 86 2.04 10.32 9.93
C PHE A 86 1.54 8.96 9.45
N VAL A 87 2.44 8.10 8.97
CA VAL A 87 2.12 6.71 8.60
C VAL A 87 1.66 5.93 9.83
N SER A 88 2.39 6.01 10.94
CA SER A 88 2.00 5.36 12.20
C SER A 88 0.64 5.85 12.72
N LEU A 89 0.35 7.15 12.58
CA LEU A 89 -0.93 7.71 13.00
C LEU A 89 -2.08 7.25 12.09
N ARG A 90 -1.88 7.19 10.77
CA ARG A 90 -2.86 6.62 9.83
C ARG A 90 -3.17 5.17 10.20
N ASP A 91 -2.13 4.36 10.43
CA ASP A 91 -2.28 2.95 10.78
C ASP A 91 -3.01 2.79 12.12
N ARG A 92 -2.63 3.57 13.14
CA ARG A 92 -3.32 3.54 14.45
C ARG A 92 -4.78 3.99 14.34
N PHE A 93 -5.09 4.95 13.47
CA PHE A 93 -6.47 5.34 13.22
C PHE A 93 -7.27 4.22 12.54
N LEU A 94 -6.69 3.52 11.55
CA LEU A 94 -7.32 2.34 10.95
C LEU A 94 -7.54 1.22 11.99
N GLU A 95 -6.54 0.94 12.84
CA GLU A 95 -6.68 -0.01 13.95
C GLU A 95 -7.87 0.35 14.85
N LEU A 96 -8.04 1.64 15.17
CA LEU A 96 -9.15 2.13 15.98
C LEU A 96 -10.50 1.94 15.27
N LEU A 97 -10.59 2.21 13.96
CA LEU A 97 -11.82 1.98 13.19
C LEU A 97 -12.22 0.50 13.16
N PHE A 98 -11.24 -0.43 13.14
CA PHE A 98 -11.52 -1.85 13.30
C PHE A 98 -11.97 -2.19 14.72
N HIS A 99 -11.30 -1.65 15.73
CA HIS A 99 -11.63 -1.92 17.14
C HIS A 99 -13.04 -1.45 17.52
N GLU A 100 -13.46 -0.29 17.01
CA GLU A 100 -14.77 0.32 17.26
C GLU A 100 -15.85 -0.12 16.25
N ASN A 101 -15.63 -1.21 15.52
CA ASN A 101 -16.57 -1.79 14.54
C ASN A 101 -17.02 -0.85 13.41
N VAL A 102 -16.32 0.27 13.16
CA VAL A 102 -16.66 1.20 12.08
C VAL A 102 -16.54 0.51 10.71
N MET A 103 -15.54 -0.37 10.55
CA MET A 103 -15.34 -1.12 9.31
C MET A 103 -16.50 -2.07 9.01
N ASP A 104 -17.02 -2.75 10.04
CA ASP A 104 -18.17 -3.65 9.89
C ASP A 104 -19.45 -2.87 9.56
N ILE A 105 -19.66 -1.71 10.20
CA ILE A 105 -20.76 -0.80 9.88
C ILE A 105 -20.69 -0.36 8.40
N VAL A 106 -19.51 0.02 7.91
CA VAL A 106 -19.31 0.38 6.49
C VAL A 106 -19.65 -0.80 5.58
N LEU A 107 -19.24 -2.03 5.93
CA LEU A 107 -19.57 -3.23 5.15
C LEU A 107 -21.08 -3.50 5.10
N VAL A 108 -21.76 -3.44 6.25
CA VAL A 108 -23.21 -3.66 6.36
C VAL A 108 -23.96 -2.62 5.52
N ILE A 109 -23.67 -1.34 5.71
CA ILE A 109 -24.32 -0.26 4.96
C ILE A 109 -24.11 -0.42 3.46
N THR A 110 -22.90 -0.84 3.04
CA THR A 110 -22.58 -1.06 1.63
C THR A 110 -23.45 -2.15 0.99
N GLN A 111 -23.82 -3.19 1.75
CA GLN A 111 -24.68 -4.26 1.26
C GLN A 111 -26.12 -3.79 1.05
N HIS A 112 -26.59 -2.80 1.82
CA HIS A 112 -27.95 -2.23 1.71
C HIS A 112 -28.13 -1.18 0.60
N ILE A 113 -27.08 -0.81 -0.15
CA ILE A 113 -27.19 0.14 -1.28
C ILE A 113 -28.04 -0.45 -2.42
N GLY A 114 -28.02 -1.78 -2.58
CA GLY A 114 -28.70 -2.47 -3.68
C GLY A 114 -30.23 -2.37 -3.61
N ASP A 115 -30.77 -2.01 -2.45
CA ASP A 115 -32.21 -1.86 -2.26
C ASP A 115 -32.68 -0.50 -2.79
N SER A 116 -33.32 -0.52 -3.96
CA SER A 116 -33.91 0.67 -4.62
C SER A 116 -34.90 1.49 -3.77
N ARG A 117 -35.36 0.95 -2.64
CA ARG A 117 -36.26 1.62 -1.68
C ARG A 117 -35.54 2.17 -0.45
N SER A 118 -34.25 1.88 -0.30
CA SER A 118 -33.45 2.30 0.84
C SER A 118 -32.96 3.74 0.65
N TYR A 119 -33.06 4.55 1.70
CA TYR A 119 -32.47 5.90 1.72
C TYR A 119 -30.95 5.87 1.42
N LEU A 120 -30.29 4.76 1.78
CA LEU A 120 -28.84 4.55 1.63
C LEU A 120 -28.37 4.47 0.18
N CYS A 121 -29.26 4.26 -0.80
CA CYS A 121 -28.86 4.19 -2.20
C CYS A 121 -28.21 5.49 -2.72
N HIS A 122 -28.52 6.62 -2.08
CA HIS A 122 -27.98 7.95 -2.42
C HIS A 122 -26.53 8.15 -1.95
N ASP A 123 -26.03 7.32 -1.03
CA ASP A 123 -24.70 7.48 -0.41
C ASP A 123 -23.62 6.59 -1.05
N ASN A 124 -23.89 6.04 -2.23
CA ASN A 124 -22.93 5.18 -2.94
C ASN A 124 -21.59 5.88 -3.21
N LEU A 125 -21.59 7.17 -3.55
CA LEU A 125 -20.36 7.96 -3.74
C LEU A 125 -19.62 8.20 -2.42
N LEU A 126 -20.34 8.43 -1.32
CA LEU A 126 -19.73 8.58 0.00
C LEU A 126 -19.00 7.30 0.42
N LEU A 127 -19.64 6.14 0.21
CA LEU A 127 -19.05 4.83 0.52
C LEU A 127 -17.85 4.55 -0.39
N LEU A 128 -17.92 4.91 -1.67
CA LEU A 128 -16.79 4.82 -2.59
C LEU A 128 -15.58 5.64 -2.08
N GLU A 129 -15.80 6.88 -1.64
CA GLU A 129 -14.73 7.71 -1.05
C GLU A 129 -14.16 7.07 0.22
N ILE A 130 -14.99 6.49 1.09
CA ILE A 130 -14.53 5.79 2.29
C ILE A 130 -13.61 4.63 1.91
N PHE A 131 -14.03 3.75 1.00
CA PHE A 131 -13.18 2.65 0.53
C PHE A 131 -11.89 3.16 -0.13
N HIS A 132 -11.99 4.21 -0.94
CA HIS A 132 -10.82 4.84 -1.54
C HIS A 132 -9.81 5.29 -0.48
N TYR A 133 -10.25 6.02 0.54
CA TYR A 133 -9.34 6.49 1.59
C TYR A 133 -8.84 5.39 2.52
N ILE A 134 -9.60 4.30 2.72
CA ILE A 134 -9.10 3.11 3.43
C ILE A 134 -7.94 2.47 2.66
N PHE A 135 -8.09 2.35 1.34
CA PHE A 135 -7.07 1.74 0.47
C PHE A 135 -5.93 2.70 0.12
N MET A 136 -6.14 4.00 0.31
CA MET A 136 -5.15 5.01 -0.03
C MET A 136 -3.85 4.79 0.76
N GLY A 137 -2.77 4.57 0.02
CA GLY A 137 -1.46 4.31 0.58
C GLY A 137 -1.27 2.92 1.18
N GLN A 138 -2.17 1.98 0.89
CA GLN A 138 -1.97 0.57 1.16
C GLN A 138 -1.48 -0.13 -0.11
N GLU A 139 -0.60 -1.11 0.06
CA GLU A 139 -0.10 -1.92 -1.04
C GLU A 139 -0.89 -3.24 -1.10
N PRO A 140 -1.63 -3.52 -2.19
CA PRO A 140 -2.47 -4.72 -2.27
C PRO A 140 -1.66 -6.02 -2.20
N GLU A 141 -0.40 -5.99 -2.65
CA GLU A 141 0.52 -7.12 -2.55
C GLU A 141 0.85 -7.45 -1.08
N LEU A 142 1.17 -6.44 -0.26
CA LEU A 142 1.50 -6.65 1.15
C LEU A 142 0.31 -7.20 1.94
N ILE A 143 -0.89 -6.69 1.67
CA ILE A 143 -2.13 -7.17 2.29
C ILE A 143 -2.40 -8.62 1.88
N ALA A 144 -2.29 -8.95 0.58
CA ALA A 144 -2.47 -10.33 0.11
C ALA A 144 -1.45 -11.30 0.74
N ASN A 145 -0.23 -10.84 0.99
CA ASN A 145 0.85 -11.62 1.59
C ASN A 145 0.72 -11.80 3.13
N ALA A 146 -0.06 -10.98 3.82
CA ALA A 146 -0.18 -11.01 5.29
C ALA A 146 -0.61 -12.39 5.81
N TYR A 147 -1.61 -13.01 5.15
CA TYR A 147 -2.10 -14.34 5.52
C TYR A 147 -1.06 -15.46 5.35
N SER A 148 -0.09 -15.29 4.44
CA SER A 148 1.00 -16.27 4.25
C SER A 148 2.08 -16.19 5.35
N LYS A 149 2.20 -15.04 6.02
CA LYS A 149 3.15 -14.85 7.12
C LYS A 149 2.60 -15.38 8.44
N GLY A 150 1.31 -15.22 8.73
CA GLY A 150 0.67 -15.75 9.95
C GLY A 150 0.76 -17.27 10.08
N LEU A 151 0.91 -18.01 8.98
CA LEU A 151 1.14 -19.47 8.99
C LEU A 151 2.58 -19.86 9.39
N LYS A 152 3.53 -18.91 9.41
CA LYS A 152 4.89 -19.16 9.89
C LYS A 152 4.96 -18.83 11.37
N VAL A 153 4.85 -19.89 12.18
CA VAL A 153 5.08 -19.91 13.64
C VAL A 153 6.15 -18.91 14.07
N ASP A 154 5.73 -17.99 14.94
CA ASP A 154 6.48 -17.27 15.97
C ASP A 154 7.96 -16.94 15.64
N GLY A 155 8.16 -15.77 15.03
CA GLY A 155 9.52 -15.30 14.68
C GLY A 155 9.59 -13.84 14.25
N ASN A 156 8.69 -12.97 14.76
CA ASN A 156 8.52 -11.60 14.26
C ASN A 156 9.77 -10.71 14.38
N THR A 157 10.77 -11.09 15.19
CA THR A 157 12.06 -10.38 15.27
C THR A 157 13.04 -10.82 14.18
N ALA A 158 13.02 -12.09 13.77
CA ALA A 158 13.98 -12.62 12.79
C ALA A 158 13.64 -12.19 11.35
N GLY A 159 12.35 -12.07 11.00
CA GLY A 159 11.92 -11.63 9.67
C GLY A 159 12.28 -10.17 9.37
N SER A 160 12.07 -9.28 10.34
CA SER A 160 12.41 -7.85 10.23
C SER A 160 13.92 -7.63 10.18
N LEU A 161 14.69 -8.33 11.02
CA LEU A 161 16.15 -8.28 11.00
C LEU A 161 16.74 -8.80 9.69
N ASN A 162 16.16 -9.85 9.10
CA ASN A 162 16.61 -10.37 7.80
C ASN A 162 16.29 -9.42 6.65
N SER A 163 15.14 -8.73 6.68
CA SER A 163 14.80 -7.71 5.70
C SER A 163 15.72 -6.49 5.80
N LEU A 164 16.00 -6.00 7.02
CA LEU A 164 16.95 -4.90 7.24
C LEU A 164 18.36 -5.31 6.79
N LYS A 165 18.78 -6.53 7.11
CA LYS A 165 20.09 -7.06 6.69
C LYS A 165 20.20 -7.16 5.17
N SER A 166 19.15 -7.58 4.48
CA SER A 166 19.11 -7.62 3.02
C SER A 166 19.24 -6.23 2.39
N ILE A 167 18.55 -5.22 2.95
CA ILE A 167 18.63 -3.83 2.47
C ILE A 167 20.04 -3.27 2.71
N MET A 168 20.62 -3.53 3.90
CA MET A 168 21.99 -3.10 4.22
C MET A 168 23.02 -3.78 3.32
N GLU A 169 22.84 -5.07 3.01
CA GLU A 169 23.73 -5.81 2.11
C GLU A 169 23.62 -5.31 0.66
N GLU A 170 22.42 -4.98 0.18
CA GLU A 170 22.20 -4.40 -1.15
C GLU A 170 22.82 -3.00 -1.27
N GLU A 171 22.60 -2.14 -0.28
CA GLU A 171 23.21 -0.80 -0.23
C GLU A 171 24.74 -0.89 -0.13
N GLU A 172 25.26 -1.83 0.68
CA GLU A 172 26.70 -2.07 0.79
C GLU A 172 27.28 -2.59 -0.53
N GLU A 173 26.56 -3.46 -1.24
CA GLU A 173 27.00 -3.99 -2.52
C GLU A 173 26.99 -2.92 -3.61
N GLU A 174 25.98 -2.06 -3.65
CA GLU A 174 25.92 -0.90 -4.54
C GLU A 174 27.05 0.09 -4.24
N LYS A 175 27.29 0.39 -2.96
CA LYS A 175 28.41 1.23 -2.50
C LYS A 175 29.76 0.61 -2.85
N LYS A 176 29.92 -0.71 -2.72
CA LYS A 176 31.11 -1.45 -3.15
C LYS A 176 31.29 -1.36 -4.67
N ARG A 177 30.23 -1.55 -5.48
CA ARG A 177 30.27 -1.39 -6.94
C ARG A 177 30.71 0.02 -7.34
N LEU A 178 30.07 1.05 -6.79
CA LEU A 178 30.41 2.46 -7.03
C LEU A 178 31.83 2.81 -6.57
N SER A 179 32.27 2.29 -5.43
CA SER A 179 33.63 2.48 -4.95
C SER A 179 34.66 1.78 -5.84
N ARG A 180 34.38 0.59 -6.41
CA ARG A 180 35.29 -0.09 -7.35
C ARG A 180 35.42 0.70 -8.65
N LEU A 181 34.32 1.27 -9.13
CA LEU A 181 34.30 2.19 -10.29
C LEU A 181 35.10 3.47 -10.03
N ARG A 182 35.01 4.05 -8.82
CA ARG A 182 35.75 5.27 -8.44
C ARG A 182 37.23 5.00 -8.06
N ASN A 183 37.53 3.87 -7.42
CA ASN A 183 38.86 3.54 -6.88
C ASN A 183 39.83 2.96 -7.93
N MET A 184 39.45 2.89 -9.20
CA MET A 184 40.42 2.67 -10.29
C MET A 184 41.38 3.85 -10.49
N SER A 185 41.14 4.99 -9.81
CA SER A 185 42.04 6.15 -9.80
C SER A 185 42.66 6.32 -8.42
N ARG A 186 43.92 5.89 -8.25
CA ARG A 186 44.65 6.05 -6.98
C ARG A 186 45.31 7.43 -6.82
N HIS A 187 45.32 8.30 -7.83
CA HIS A 187 45.85 9.65 -7.69
C HIS A 187 45.05 10.65 -8.54
N SER A 188 44.42 11.63 -7.86
CA SER A 188 43.69 12.74 -8.46
C SER A 188 44.55 13.69 -9.30
N GLN A 189 45.88 13.51 -9.34
CA GLN A 189 46.83 14.48 -9.90
C GLN A 189 47.48 14.08 -11.23
N PHE A 190 47.26 12.87 -11.76
CA PHE A 190 47.79 12.54 -13.09
C PHE A 190 46.90 13.13 -14.21
N SER A 191 47.11 14.42 -14.47
CA SER A 191 46.44 15.17 -15.52
C SER A 191 47.16 14.98 -16.86
N GLY A 192 46.80 13.93 -17.59
CA GLY A 192 47.14 13.82 -19.01
C GLY A 192 46.20 14.69 -19.86
N THR A 193 46.73 15.38 -20.86
CA THR A 193 45.96 16.09 -21.88
C THR A 193 45.92 15.24 -23.14
N PHE A 194 44.74 14.82 -23.58
CA PHE A 194 44.53 14.01 -24.77
C PHE A 194 43.80 14.80 -25.84
N THR A 195 44.17 14.62 -27.09
CA THR A 195 43.48 15.22 -28.23
C THR A 195 42.65 14.16 -28.94
N GLN A 196 41.35 14.41 -29.09
CA GLN A 196 40.44 13.59 -29.87
C GLN A 196 40.12 14.32 -31.17
N LEU A 197 40.44 13.71 -32.31
CA LEU A 197 39.95 14.17 -33.60
C LEU A 197 38.46 13.80 -33.72
N THR A 198 37.63 14.79 -34.04
CA THR A 198 36.24 14.57 -34.39
C THR A 198 36.13 14.18 -35.88
N MET A 199 35.00 13.59 -36.27
CA MET A 199 34.73 13.19 -37.65
C MET A 199 34.73 14.38 -38.64
N ASP A 200 34.64 15.61 -38.14
CA ASP A 200 34.68 16.86 -38.92
C ASP A 200 36.12 17.43 -39.06
N GLY A 201 37.14 16.66 -38.67
CA GLY A 201 38.56 17.05 -38.77
C GLY A 201 39.04 18.03 -37.69
N SER A 202 38.17 18.46 -36.79
CA SER A 202 38.52 19.36 -35.68
C SER A 202 39.08 18.58 -34.47
N VAL A 203 40.09 19.13 -33.81
CA VAL A 203 40.77 18.51 -32.67
C VAL A 203 40.20 19.04 -31.37
N ALA A 204 39.54 18.19 -30.59
CA ALA A 204 39.05 18.52 -29.25
C ALA A 204 40.06 18.08 -28.18
N VAL A 205 40.45 18.99 -27.29
CA VAL A 205 41.39 18.71 -26.20
C VAL A 205 40.62 18.28 -24.95
N LEU A 206 40.87 17.07 -24.47
CA LEU A 206 40.28 16.48 -23.26
C LEU A 206 41.35 16.40 -22.16
N LYS A 207 41.09 17.01 -21.01
CA LYS A 207 41.98 16.96 -19.85
C LYS A 207 41.49 15.88 -18.87
N GLY A 208 42.32 14.86 -18.62
CA GLY A 208 41.99 13.72 -17.77
C GLY A 208 42.03 12.39 -18.52
N ARG A 209 41.99 11.27 -17.77
CA ARG A 209 42.11 9.92 -18.33
C ARG A 209 40.81 9.53 -19.08
N PRO A 210 40.87 9.13 -20.36
CA PRO A 210 39.68 8.70 -21.09
C PRO A 210 39.25 7.33 -20.57
N THR A 211 38.27 7.30 -19.65
CA THR A 211 37.59 6.05 -19.31
C THR A 211 36.61 5.69 -20.42
N SER A 212 36.42 4.40 -20.68
CA SER A 212 35.56 3.80 -21.72
C SER A 212 34.05 4.14 -21.64
N THR A 213 33.68 5.06 -20.77
CA THR A 213 32.36 5.69 -20.73
C THR A 213 32.24 6.68 -21.88
N SER A 214 31.44 6.31 -22.89
CA SER A 214 30.78 7.16 -23.86
C SER A 214 30.94 8.66 -23.58
N CYS A 215 31.61 9.38 -24.48
CA CYS A 215 31.71 10.84 -24.52
C CYS A 215 30.32 11.48 -24.68
N LYS A 216 29.51 11.45 -23.63
CA LYS A 216 28.22 12.16 -23.51
C LYS A 216 28.10 12.99 -22.24
N THR A 217 29.15 13.05 -21.42
CA THR A 217 29.10 13.74 -20.12
C THR A 217 29.66 15.18 -20.16
N MET A 218 30.23 15.65 -21.27
CA MET A 218 30.87 16.97 -21.34
C MET A 218 30.24 17.95 -22.35
N LEU A 219 29.02 17.69 -22.82
CA LEU A 219 28.19 18.69 -23.48
C LEU A 219 26.74 18.52 -23.05
N LYS A 220 26.39 19.15 -21.93
CA LYS A 220 25.05 19.72 -21.80
C LYS A 220 25.25 21.21 -21.56
N PRO A 221 24.93 22.09 -22.52
CA PRO A 221 24.51 23.43 -22.14
C PRO A 221 23.41 23.25 -21.10
N HIS A 222 23.61 23.85 -19.94
CA HIS A 222 22.54 24.03 -18.98
C HIS A 222 21.53 24.95 -19.64
N ASN A 223 20.61 24.38 -20.42
CA ASN A 223 19.33 25.02 -20.62
C ASN A 223 18.71 25.04 -19.22
N PRO A 224 18.40 26.20 -18.64
CA PRO A 224 17.41 26.25 -17.59
C PRO A 224 16.09 25.92 -18.30
N ARG A 225 15.84 24.62 -18.54
CA ARG A 225 14.47 24.15 -18.52
C ARG A 225 14.00 24.63 -17.15
N GLY A 226 13.05 25.56 -17.15
CA GLY A 226 12.36 25.99 -15.94
C GLY A 226 11.83 24.77 -15.20
N PRO A 227 11.19 24.93 -14.03
CA PRO A 227 10.63 23.82 -13.28
C PRO A 227 9.51 23.15 -14.08
N VAL A 228 9.89 22.35 -15.08
CA VAL A 228 9.15 21.22 -15.58
C VAL A 228 9.17 20.34 -14.36
N LYS A 229 8.10 20.45 -13.56
CA LYS A 229 7.66 19.41 -12.67
C LYS A 229 7.82 18.14 -13.49
N LYS A 230 8.92 17.43 -13.26
CA LYS A 230 8.96 16.01 -13.50
C LYS A 230 7.81 15.58 -12.61
N ILE A 231 6.64 15.38 -13.21
CA ILE A 231 5.54 14.68 -12.57
C ILE A 231 6.06 13.23 -12.48
N ALA A 232 7.14 13.05 -11.72
CA ALA A 232 7.27 11.90 -10.88
C ALA A 232 6.03 12.01 -10.03
N TRP A 233 5.01 11.26 -10.42
CA TRP A 233 4.01 10.77 -9.50
C TRP A 233 4.76 9.93 -8.46
N ASP A 234 5.59 10.60 -7.65
CA ASP A 234 6.06 10.09 -6.38
C ASP A 234 4.80 10.10 -5.51
N HIS A 235 3.92 9.12 -5.74
CA HIS A 235 3.11 8.55 -4.70
C HIS A 235 4.08 7.88 -3.71
N GLY A 236 4.89 8.70 -3.05
CA GLY A 236 5.65 8.31 -1.87
C GLY A 236 4.68 8.20 -0.71
N THR A 237 3.69 7.32 -0.87
CA THR A 237 2.80 6.89 0.18
C THR A 237 3.46 5.66 0.75
N LEU A 238 4.08 5.81 1.91
CA LEU A 238 4.73 4.69 2.56
C LEU A 238 3.65 3.66 2.94
N PRO A 239 3.78 2.40 2.49
CA PRO A 239 2.83 1.35 2.86
C PRO A 239 2.89 1.07 4.36
N SER A 240 1.77 0.61 4.93
CA SER A 240 1.80 0.09 6.30
C SER A 240 2.71 -1.13 6.37
N THR A 241 3.62 -1.14 7.33
CA THR A 241 4.52 -2.27 7.60
C THR A 241 4.08 -3.08 8.82
N LYS A 242 2.96 -2.72 9.47
CA LYS A 242 2.47 -3.41 10.66
C LYS A 242 1.65 -4.64 10.25
N ASP A 243 2.16 -5.83 10.59
CA ASP A 243 1.52 -7.10 10.22
C ASP A 243 0.05 -7.19 10.67
N LYS A 244 -0.29 -6.76 11.90
CA LYS A 244 -1.66 -6.79 12.44
C LYS A 244 -2.68 -6.04 11.56
N ILE A 245 -2.28 -4.93 10.95
CA ILE A 245 -3.17 -4.05 10.17
C ILE A 245 -3.37 -4.67 8.80
N LEU A 246 -2.30 -5.23 8.24
CA LEU A 246 -2.36 -5.95 6.99
C LEU A 246 -3.29 -7.18 7.10
N GLU A 247 -3.28 -7.88 8.24
CA GLU A 247 -4.23 -8.98 8.52
C GLU A 247 -5.69 -8.48 8.61
N LEU A 248 -5.96 -7.45 9.40
CA LEU A 248 -7.30 -6.85 9.50
C LEU A 248 -7.82 -6.35 8.14
N LEU A 249 -6.97 -5.67 7.37
CA LEU A 249 -7.29 -5.21 6.02
C LEU A 249 -7.49 -6.37 5.05
N HIS A 250 -6.73 -7.46 5.17
CA HIS A 250 -6.92 -8.64 4.34
C HIS A 250 -8.32 -9.23 4.52
N ASP A 251 -8.75 -9.39 5.77
CA ASP A 251 -10.08 -9.94 6.08
C ASP A 251 -11.18 -8.98 5.66
N PHE A 252 -11.01 -7.68 5.93
CA PHE A 252 -11.92 -6.63 5.48
C PHE A 252 -12.13 -6.62 3.97
N VAL A 253 -11.04 -6.63 3.19
CA VAL A 253 -11.10 -6.65 1.72
C VAL A 253 -11.78 -7.92 1.23
N ASN A 254 -11.54 -9.07 1.85
CA ASN A 254 -12.24 -10.30 1.50
C ASN A 254 -13.74 -10.23 1.76
N GLN A 255 -14.15 -9.68 2.89
CA GLN A 255 -15.57 -9.49 3.21
C GLN A 255 -16.24 -8.52 2.23
N PHE A 256 -15.57 -7.40 1.94
CA PHE A 256 -16.02 -6.42 0.95
C PHE A 256 -16.21 -7.07 -0.43
N LEU A 257 -15.23 -7.84 -0.91
CA LEU A 257 -15.30 -8.49 -2.22
C LEU A 257 -16.33 -9.62 -2.28
N SER A 258 -16.70 -10.21 -1.15
CA SER A 258 -17.68 -11.29 -1.08
C SER A 258 -19.12 -10.79 -1.15
N GLY A 259 -19.41 -9.57 -0.66
CA GLY A 259 -20.77 -9.02 -0.61
C GLY A 259 -20.90 -7.61 -1.19
N GLY A 260 -20.22 -6.64 -0.60
CA GLY A 260 -20.45 -5.21 -0.88
C GLY A 260 -19.91 -4.69 -2.22
N TYR A 261 -18.82 -5.26 -2.73
CA TYR A 261 -18.11 -4.72 -3.90
C TYR A 261 -18.97 -4.67 -5.15
N ASN A 262 -19.60 -5.78 -5.53
CA ASN A 262 -20.40 -5.83 -6.75
C ASN A 262 -21.61 -4.91 -6.66
N VAL A 263 -22.27 -4.85 -5.50
CA VAL A 263 -23.43 -3.98 -5.25
C VAL A 263 -23.05 -2.51 -5.41
N LEU A 264 -21.99 -2.07 -4.73
CA LEU A 264 -21.48 -0.71 -4.77
C LEU A 264 -21.03 -0.31 -6.18
N MET A 265 -20.18 -1.14 -6.80
CA MET A 265 -19.59 -0.82 -8.09
C MET A 265 -20.63 -0.83 -9.21
N GLN A 266 -21.63 -1.71 -9.15
CA GLN A 266 -22.73 -1.72 -10.12
C GLN A 266 -23.60 -0.48 -9.97
N SER A 267 -23.98 -0.10 -8.74
CA SER A 267 -24.78 1.10 -8.46
C SER A 267 -24.11 2.37 -9.02
N ILE A 268 -22.80 2.54 -8.78
CA ILE A 268 -22.06 3.71 -9.24
C ILE A 268 -21.85 3.67 -10.75
N ARG A 269 -21.55 2.49 -11.31
CA ARG A 269 -21.40 2.31 -12.76
C ARG A 269 -22.69 2.72 -13.48
N GLU A 270 -23.85 2.32 -12.99
CA GLU A 270 -25.13 2.73 -13.57
C GLU A 270 -25.32 4.24 -13.52
N ASN A 271 -24.94 4.89 -12.42
CA ASN A 271 -24.99 6.35 -12.32
C ASN A 271 -24.04 7.01 -13.33
N ILE A 272 -22.82 6.47 -13.53
CA ILE A 272 -21.83 6.97 -14.50
C ILE A 272 -22.37 6.81 -15.93
N GLU A 273 -22.91 5.63 -16.27
CA GLU A 273 -23.47 5.34 -17.60
C GLU A 273 -24.69 6.21 -17.93
N LYS A 274 -25.49 6.55 -16.91
CA LYS A 274 -26.65 7.44 -17.04
C LYS A 274 -26.29 8.93 -17.00
N GLU A 275 -25.00 9.27 -16.87
CA GLU A 275 -24.52 10.66 -16.72
C GLU A 275 -25.27 11.41 -15.61
N HIS A 276 -25.49 10.74 -14.45
CA HIS A 276 -26.25 11.31 -13.35
C HIS A 276 -25.64 12.66 -12.90
N PRO A 277 -26.45 13.73 -12.70
CA PRO A 277 -25.94 15.08 -12.48
C PRO A 277 -25.09 15.25 -11.22
N SER A 278 -25.14 14.30 -10.28
CA SER A 278 -24.30 14.32 -9.08
C SER A 278 -22.86 13.86 -9.32
N ILE A 279 -22.56 13.21 -10.46
CA ILE A 279 -21.24 12.64 -10.72
C ILE A 279 -20.29 13.69 -11.26
N GLN A 280 -19.13 13.78 -10.62
CA GLN A 280 -18.02 14.60 -11.05
C GLN A 280 -16.91 13.75 -11.68
N LYS A 281 -16.02 14.43 -12.42
CA LYS A 281 -14.86 13.77 -13.06
C LYS A 281 -13.92 13.14 -12.03
N SER A 282 -13.79 13.73 -10.85
CA SER A 282 -13.02 13.17 -9.73
C SER A 282 -13.56 11.81 -9.31
N ASP A 283 -14.87 11.64 -9.26
CA ASP A 283 -15.53 10.44 -8.75
C ASP A 283 -15.29 9.24 -9.67
N VAL A 284 -15.22 9.50 -10.98
CA VAL A 284 -14.83 8.49 -11.97
C VAL A 284 -13.38 8.02 -11.76
N VAL A 285 -12.47 8.93 -11.39
CA VAL A 285 -11.08 8.56 -11.06
C VAL A 285 -11.05 7.69 -9.80
N VAL A 286 -11.80 8.09 -8.76
CA VAL A 286 -11.90 7.34 -7.50
C VAL A 286 -12.49 5.95 -7.75
N PHE A 287 -13.52 5.82 -8.59
CA PHE A 287 -14.11 4.55 -9.02
C PHE A 287 -13.05 3.60 -9.60
N PHE A 288 -12.25 4.08 -10.55
CA PHE A 288 -11.20 3.26 -11.15
C PHE A 288 -10.07 2.93 -10.17
N GLN A 289 -9.75 3.81 -9.22
CA GLN A 289 -8.73 3.52 -8.19
C GLN A 289 -9.18 2.40 -7.25
N VAL A 290 -10.44 2.41 -6.81
CA VAL A 290 -11.01 1.32 -5.99
C VAL A 290 -11.06 0.02 -6.79
N ALA A 291 -11.50 0.06 -8.05
CA ALA A 291 -11.51 -1.11 -8.94
C ALA A 291 -10.10 -1.68 -9.15
N GLN A 292 -9.12 -0.81 -9.41
CA GLN A 292 -7.72 -1.19 -9.59
C GLN A 292 -7.19 -1.90 -8.35
N PHE A 293 -7.42 -1.34 -7.15
CA PHE A 293 -7.00 -1.94 -5.90
C PHE A 293 -7.61 -3.33 -5.71
N ALA A 294 -8.92 -3.48 -5.90
CA ALA A 294 -9.62 -4.75 -5.77
C ALA A 294 -9.08 -5.83 -6.72
N ILE A 295 -8.86 -5.48 -8.00
CA ILE A 295 -8.33 -6.39 -9.01
C ILE A 295 -6.89 -6.77 -8.68
N SER A 296 -6.04 -5.81 -8.29
CA SER A 296 -4.66 -6.07 -7.88
C SER A 296 -4.62 -7.01 -6.67
N PHE A 297 -5.42 -6.77 -5.64
CA PHE A 297 -5.50 -7.64 -4.46
C PHE A 297 -5.88 -9.08 -4.84
N GLN A 298 -6.92 -9.26 -5.66
CA GLN A 298 -7.34 -10.58 -6.14
C GLN A 298 -6.26 -11.27 -6.99
N TYR A 299 -5.53 -10.50 -7.81
CA TYR A 299 -4.42 -11.02 -8.60
C TYR A 299 -3.28 -11.55 -7.72
N HIS A 300 -2.86 -10.79 -6.70
CA HIS A 300 -1.81 -11.21 -5.77
C HIS A 300 -2.27 -12.42 -4.94
N LYS A 301 -3.49 -12.41 -4.40
CA LYS A 301 -4.09 -13.55 -3.68
C LYS A 301 -4.13 -14.82 -4.54
N SER A 302 -4.51 -14.70 -5.81
CA SER A 302 -4.53 -15.82 -6.76
C SER A 302 -3.13 -16.33 -7.11
N SER A 303 -2.15 -15.44 -7.19
CA SER A 303 -0.74 -15.81 -7.46
C SER A 303 -0.13 -16.57 -6.29
N ILE A 304 -0.42 -16.13 -5.07
CA ILE A 304 0.02 -16.79 -3.83
C ILE A 304 -0.59 -18.19 -3.71
N SER A 305 -1.90 -18.33 -3.92
CA SER A 305 -2.57 -19.64 -3.84
C SER A 305 -2.05 -20.63 -4.90
N LYS A 306 -1.78 -20.18 -6.13
CA LYS A 306 -1.14 -21.00 -7.17
C LYS A 306 0.26 -21.46 -6.76
N SER A 307 1.06 -20.55 -6.18
CA SER A 307 2.40 -20.87 -5.68
C SER A 307 2.35 -21.91 -4.56
N LEU A 308 1.44 -21.73 -3.59
CA LEU A 308 1.25 -22.67 -2.49
C LEU A 308 0.80 -24.05 -2.96
N ALA A 309 -0.13 -24.10 -3.92
CA ALA A 309 -0.59 -25.35 -4.53
C ALA A 309 0.55 -26.08 -5.27
N TRP A 310 1.43 -25.34 -5.97
CA TRP A 310 2.61 -25.89 -6.62
C TRP A 310 3.62 -26.44 -5.60
N ALA A 311 3.87 -25.70 -4.51
CA ALA A 311 4.76 -26.13 -3.43
C ALA A 311 4.24 -27.39 -2.73
N GLN A 312 2.93 -27.47 -2.45
CA GLN A 312 2.29 -28.66 -1.89
C GLN A 312 2.43 -29.87 -2.82
N LYS A 313 2.23 -29.68 -4.14
CA LYS A 313 2.41 -30.75 -5.13
C LYS A 313 3.86 -31.25 -5.15
N GLN A 314 4.85 -30.36 -5.06
CA GLN A 314 6.27 -30.73 -4.99
C GLN A 314 6.61 -31.48 -3.69
N ILE A 315 6.04 -31.08 -2.55
CA ILE A 315 6.21 -31.80 -1.28
C ILE A 315 5.60 -33.20 -1.39
N GLN A 316 4.39 -33.34 -1.93
CA GLN A 316 3.73 -34.64 -2.12
C GLN A 316 4.51 -35.56 -3.08
N LEU A 317 5.16 -35.01 -4.10
CA LEU A 317 6.03 -35.77 -5.00
C LEU A 317 7.33 -36.25 -4.31
N LYS A 318 7.88 -35.45 -3.38
CA LYS A 318 9.15 -35.78 -2.70
C LYS A 318 8.97 -36.59 -1.42
N LEU A 319 7.81 -36.56 -0.79
CA LEU A 319 7.52 -37.25 0.47
C LEU A 319 7.73 -38.78 0.40
N PRO A 320 7.35 -39.51 -0.67
CA PRO A 320 7.63 -40.94 -0.80
C PRO A 320 9.12 -41.25 -0.89
N LEU A 321 9.89 -40.44 -1.62
CA LEU A 321 11.35 -40.58 -1.76
C LEU A 321 12.07 -40.36 -0.43
N ILE A 322 11.65 -39.36 0.35
CA ILE A 322 12.19 -39.09 1.69
C ILE A 322 11.87 -40.25 2.64
N LYS A 323 10.63 -40.76 2.63
CA LYS A 323 10.25 -41.95 3.42
C LYS A 323 11.07 -43.18 3.04
N MET A 324 11.36 -43.36 1.75
CA MET A 324 12.18 -44.47 1.26
C MET A 324 13.64 -44.36 1.70
N LEU A 325 14.23 -43.15 1.67
CA LEU A 325 15.59 -42.89 2.16
C LEU A 325 15.72 -43.10 3.68
N ILE A 326 14.73 -42.68 4.45
CA ILE A 326 14.69 -42.90 5.91
C ILE A 326 14.58 -44.40 6.23
N ALA A 327 13.73 -45.13 5.49
CA ALA A 327 13.60 -46.58 5.64
C ALA A 327 14.88 -47.35 5.24
N HIS A 328 15.59 -46.89 4.20
CA HIS A 328 16.85 -47.49 3.77
C HIS A 328 17.97 -47.23 4.77
N SER A 329 18.09 -46.01 5.30
CA SER A 329 19.07 -45.65 6.33
C SER A 329 18.83 -46.40 7.64
N SER A 330 17.56 -46.63 8.01
CA SER A 330 17.20 -47.45 9.18
C SER A 330 17.58 -48.93 8.98
N LYS A 331 17.47 -49.47 7.76
CA LYS A 331 17.91 -50.85 7.46
C LYS A 331 19.43 -51.02 7.48
N VAL A 332 20.19 -50.00 7.08
CA VAL A 332 21.67 -50.05 7.06
C VAL A 332 22.27 -49.94 8.46
N MET A 333 21.61 -49.24 9.39
CA MET A 333 22.06 -49.13 10.80
C MET A 333 21.81 -50.40 11.65
N PHE A 334 20.97 -51.33 11.19
CA PHE A 334 20.68 -52.59 11.91
C PHE A 334 21.30 -53.83 11.24
N ALA A 335 22.19 -53.65 10.25
CA ALA A 335 22.95 -54.75 9.65
C ALA A 335 24.32 -54.88 10.32
N ASP A 336 24.38 -55.56 11.48
CA ASP A 336 25.64 -55.97 12.11
C ASP A 336 26.27 -57.17 11.36
N PRO A 337 27.61 -57.22 11.23
CA PRO A 337 28.31 -58.28 10.51
C PRO A 337 28.56 -59.48 11.44
N LEU A 338 27.73 -60.51 11.32
CA LEU A 338 28.05 -61.84 11.83
C LEU A 338 28.04 -62.84 10.69
N GLN A 339 29.23 -63.17 10.18
CA GLN A 339 29.72 -64.55 10.02
C GLN A 339 31.06 -64.56 9.27
N HIS A 340 32.16 -64.53 10.04
CA HIS A 340 33.37 -65.27 9.69
C HIS A 340 33.59 -66.29 10.81
N GLN A 341 33.40 -67.57 10.47
CA GLN A 341 34.06 -68.68 11.13
C GLN A 341 34.40 -69.72 10.06
#